data_AF-X1V869-F1
#
_entry.id   AF-X1V869-F1
#
_cell.length_a   1.000
_cell.length_b   1.000
_cell.length_c   1.000
_cell.angle_alpha   90.00
_cell.angle_beta   90.00
_cell.angle_gamma   90.00
#
_symmetry.space_group_name_H-M   'P 1'
#
loop_
_entity.id
_entity.type
_entity.pdbx_description
1 polymer ?
#
loop_
_entity_poly.entity_id
_entity_poly.type
_entity_poly.pdbx_seq_one_letter_code
_entity_poly.pdbx_strand_id
1 'polypeptide(L)'
;LENLLMLKFGTIGDLYVLFATIAWATTAIVARKYLKELHAGLIAFYRFLFAGIIFIIYMIAFKGIEITSIYQVLIGIVIGIGTILYYEGIKLIKAAQVSALELSTPFFAAILGYLILGEYITLVQFIGILFLIKGIYFLSKKENL
;
A
#
# COMPACT_ATOMS: atom_id res chain seq x y z
N LEU A 1 -11.91 -22.41 3.39
CA LEU A 1 -12.11 -23.13 4.67
C LEU A 1 -11.35 -24.45 4.68
N GLU A 2 -11.43 -25.26 3.61
CA GLU A 2 -10.67 -26.53 3.47
C GLU A 2 -9.14 -26.38 3.60
N ASN A 3 -8.54 -25.35 2.98
CA ASN A 3 -7.08 -25.14 3.06
C ASN A 3 -6.57 -24.86 4.49
N LEU A 4 -7.39 -24.21 5.33
CA LEU A 4 -7.11 -23.93 6.73
C LEU A 4 -7.27 -25.17 7.62
N LEU A 5 -8.25 -26.02 7.33
CA LEU A 5 -8.51 -27.27 8.06
C LEU A 5 -7.47 -28.36 7.78
N MET A 6 -6.81 -28.32 6.61
CA MET A 6 -5.83 -29.34 6.20
C MET A 6 -4.37 -28.98 6.50
N LEU A 7 -4.08 -27.87 7.19
CA LEU A 7 -2.71 -27.39 7.43
C LEU A 7 -1.83 -27.42 6.17
N LYS A 8 -2.41 -27.13 5.00
CA LYS A 8 -1.65 -26.98 3.76
C LYS A 8 -0.96 -25.62 3.80
N PHE A 9 0.22 -25.61 4.40
CA PHE A 9 1.13 -24.48 4.30
C PHE A 9 1.64 -24.37 2.86
N GLY A 10 1.43 -23.20 2.25
CA GLY A 10 2.27 -22.73 1.16
C GLY A 10 1.80 -23.13 -0.23
N THR A 11 0.93 -22.30 -0.80
CA THR A 11 0.92 -22.08 -2.25
C THR A 11 2.15 -21.25 -2.66
N ILE A 12 2.55 -21.30 -3.93
CA ILE A 12 3.55 -20.37 -4.49
C ILE A 12 3.14 -18.90 -4.25
N GLY A 13 1.83 -18.62 -4.22
CA GLY A 13 1.30 -17.30 -3.90
C GLY A 13 1.68 -16.82 -2.49
N ASP A 14 1.65 -17.71 -1.50
CA ASP A 14 2.01 -17.36 -0.12
C ASP A 14 3.49 -16.96 0.00
N LEU A 15 4.37 -17.60 -0.79
CA LEU A 15 5.77 -17.20 -0.88
C LEU A 15 5.92 -15.81 -1.51
N TYR A 16 5.18 -15.49 -2.56
CA TYR A 16 5.19 -14.14 -3.15
C TYR A 16 4.71 -13.09 -2.15
N VAL A 17 3.67 -13.36 -1.38
CA VAL A 17 3.19 -12.47 -0.32
C VAL A 17 4.25 -12.27 0.77
N LEU A 18 4.94 -13.34 1.18
CA LEU A 18 6.02 -13.24 2.16
C LEU A 18 7.18 -12.38 1.66
N PHE A 19 7.67 -12.60 0.43
CA PHE A 19 8.72 -11.77 -0.14
C PHE A 19 8.29 -10.32 -0.34
N ALA A 20 7.04 -10.09 -0.77
CA ALA A 20 6.49 -8.74 -0.92
C ALA A 20 6.41 -7.99 0.41
N THR A 21 5.97 -8.65 1.49
CA THR A 21 5.87 -8.03 2.81
C THR A 21 7.25 -7.72 3.41
N ILE A 22 8.24 -8.60 3.22
CA ILE A 22 9.63 -8.34 3.60
C ILE A 22 10.17 -7.12 2.82
N ALA A 23 10.00 -7.10 1.50
CA ALA A 23 10.45 -5.99 0.66
C ALA A 23 9.78 -4.66 1.06
N TRP A 24 8.49 -4.68 1.40
CA TRP A 24 7.76 -3.51 1.87
C TRP A 24 8.29 -2.99 3.21
N ALA A 25 8.47 -3.88 4.18
CA ALA A 25 9.01 -3.54 5.50
C ALA A 25 10.42 -2.95 5.40
N THR A 26 11.30 -3.56 4.60
CA THR A 26 12.65 -3.02 4.35
C THR A 26 12.57 -1.63 3.71
N THR A 27 11.69 -1.43 2.73
CA THR A 27 11.51 -0.14 2.06
C THR A 27 11.11 0.96 3.05
N ALA A 28 10.17 0.71 3.96
CA ALA A 28 9.75 1.71 4.95
C ALA A 28 10.90 2.09 5.91
N ILE A 29 11.66 1.10 6.40
CA ILE A 29 12.79 1.31 7.31
C ILE A 29 13.92 2.09 6.61
N VAL A 30 14.28 1.67 5.40
CA VAL A 30 15.35 2.28 4.60
C VAL A 30 14.95 3.70 4.16
N ALA A 31 13.73 3.89 3.65
CA ALA A 31 13.23 5.20 3.27
C ALA A 31 13.33 6.18 4.45
N ARG A 32 12.94 5.78 5.66
CA ARG A 32 13.06 6.63 6.85
C ARG A 32 14.49 7.09 7.13
N LYS A 33 15.49 6.25 6.86
CA LYS A 33 16.91 6.61 7.01
C LYS A 33 17.30 7.71 6.02
N TYR A 34 16.93 7.55 4.75
CA TYR A 34 17.29 8.49 3.67
C TYR A 34 16.44 9.76 3.63
N LEU A 35 15.20 9.70 4.12
CA LEU A 35 14.29 10.86 4.20
C LEU A 35 14.78 11.96 5.17
N LYS A 36 15.83 11.68 5.96
CA LYS A 36 16.52 12.69 6.78
C LYS A 36 17.34 13.68 5.93
N GLU A 37 17.84 13.23 4.79
CA GLU A 37 18.75 13.98 3.92
C GLU A 37 18.11 14.31 2.57
N LEU A 38 17.14 13.50 2.13
CA LEU A 38 16.50 13.62 0.82
C LEU A 38 15.02 14.02 0.92
N HIS A 39 14.55 14.77 -0.08
CA HIS A 39 13.14 15.12 -0.24
C HIS A 39 12.30 13.88 -0.62
N ALA A 40 11.06 13.78 -0.10
CA ALA A 40 10.19 12.63 -0.37
C ALA A 40 9.88 12.46 -1.86
N GLY A 41 9.68 13.60 -2.56
CA GLY A 41 9.47 13.62 -3.99
C GLY A 41 10.62 12.99 -4.79
N LEU A 42 11.87 13.19 -4.35
CA LEU A 42 13.03 12.62 -5.02
C LEU A 42 13.08 11.09 -4.85
N ILE A 43 12.80 10.59 -3.64
CA ILE A 43 12.73 9.15 -3.38
C ILE A 43 11.58 8.51 -4.18
N ALA A 44 10.40 9.13 -4.20
CA ALA A 44 9.27 8.67 -4.99
C ALA A 44 9.59 8.66 -6.49
N PHE A 45 10.24 9.72 -6.99
CA PHE A 45 10.66 9.84 -8.38
C PHE A 45 11.58 8.69 -8.79
N TYR A 46 12.67 8.44 -8.06
CA TYR A 46 13.58 7.35 -8.38
C TYR A 46 12.90 5.98 -8.26
N ARG A 47 12.04 5.77 -7.24
CA ARG A 47 11.26 4.54 -7.09
C ARG A 47 10.45 4.23 -8.34
N PHE A 48 9.69 5.21 -8.83
CA PHE A 48 8.85 5.02 -10.02
C PHE A 48 9.64 5.06 -11.33
N LEU A 49 10.77 5.75 -11.39
CA LEU A 49 11.66 5.73 -12.55
C LEU A 49 12.23 4.32 -12.77
N PHE A 50 12.81 3.69 -11.75
CA PHE A 50 13.36 2.34 -11.86
C PHE A 50 12.26 1.30 -12.10
N ALA A 51 11.14 1.38 -11.37
CA ALA A 51 10.00 0.51 -11.61
C ALA A 51 9.47 0.66 -13.05
N GLY A 52 9.34 1.90 -13.53
CA GLY A 52 8.88 2.21 -14.88
C GLY A 52 9.79 1.64 -15.96
N ILE A 53 11.11 1.77 -15.83
CA ILE A 53 12.08 1.19 -16.78
C ILE A 53 11.91 -0.34 -16.86
N ILE A 54 11.85 -1.02 -15.70
CA ILE A 54 11.68 -2.48 -15.64
C ILE A 54 10.34 -2.89 -16.27
N PHE A 55 9.26 -2.17 -15.96
CA PHE A 55 7.94 -2.44 -16.53
C PHE A 55 7.89 -2.20 -18.04
N ILE A 56 8.54 -1.16 -18.55
CA ILE A 56 8.62 -0.87 -19.99
C ILE A 56 9.37 -1.98 -20.71
N ILE A 57 10.53 -2.43 -20.18
CA ILE A 57 11.29 -3.55 -20.76
C ILE A 57 10.42 -4.80 -20.81
N TYR A 58 9.72 -5.12 -19.72
CA TYR A 58 8.80 -6.26 -19.66
C TYR A 58 7.67 -6.14 -20.70
N MET A 59 7.06 -4.96 -20.83
CA MET A 59 5.98 -4.74 -21.80
C MET A 59 6.47 -4.91 -23.23
N ILE A 60 7.61 -4.33 -23.59
CA ILE A 60 8.20 -4.48 -24.93
C ILE A 60 8.50 -5.96 -25.23
N ALA A 61 9.00 -6.70 -24.24
CA ALA A 61 9.37 -8.11 -24.43
C ALA A 61 8.18 -9.07 -24.59
N PHE A 62 7.03 -8.79 -23.97
CA PHE A 62 5.96 -9.79 -23.84
C PHE A 62 4.56 -9.34 -24.28
N LYS A 63 4.22 -8.05 -24.26
CA LYS A 63 2.82 -7.58 -24.40
C LYS A 63 2.58 -6.36 -25.29
N GLY A 64 3.63 -5.64 -25.71
CA GLY A 64 3.51 -4.32 -26.35
C GLY A 64 3.13 -3.21 -25.36
N ILE A 65 3.32 -1.95 -25.76
CA ILE A 65 2.93 -0.78 -24.97
C ILE A 65 1.64 -0.23 -25.56
N GLU A 66 0.53 -0.35 -24.82
CA GLU A 66 -0.75 0.25 -25.20
C GLU A 66 -1.33 1.00 -24.01
N ILE A 67 -1.52 2.32 -24.15
CA ILE A 67 -2.29 3.13 -23.21
C ILE A 67 -3.71 3.15 -23.74
N THR A 68 -4.57 2.33 -23.14
CA THR A 68 -5.95 2.13 -23.63
C THR A 68 -6.94 3.14 -23.05
N SER A 69 -6.57 3.85 -21.98
CA SER A 69 -7.47 4.79 -21.31
C SER A 69 -6.74 5.88 -20.54
N ILE A 70 -7.29 7.10 -20.57
CA ILE A 70 -6.83 8.23 -19.75
C ILE A 70 -6.87 7.92 -18.24
N TYR A 71 -7.78 7.02 -17.81
CA TYR A 71 -7.86 6.60 -16.41
C TYR A 71 -6.57 5.93 -15.93
N GLN A 72 -5.81 5.26 -16.79
CA GLN A 72 -4.51 4.66 -16.43
C GLN A 72 -3.50 5.72 -16.01
N VAL A 73 -3.47 6.84 -16.74
CA VAL A 73 -2.60 7.98 -16.44
C VAL A 73 -3.06 8.67 -15.15
N LEU A 74 -4.37 8.89 -14.98
CA LEU A 74 -4.92 9.49 -13.76
C LEU A 74 -4.62 8.65 -12.51
N ILE A 75 -4.78 7.32 -12.59
CA ILE A 75 -4.42 6.41 -11.50
C ILE A 75 -2.92 6.52 -11.19
N GLY A 76 -2.06 6.59 -12.21
CA GLY A 76 -0.62 6.81 -12.03
C GLY A 76 -0.29 8.10 -11.27
N ILE A 77 -0.97 9.21 -11.61
CA ILE A 77 -0.81 10.50 -10.92
C ILE A 77 -1.26 10.39 -9.45
N VAL A 78 -2.43 9.80 -9.19
CA VAL A 78 -2.96 9.61 -7.83
C VAL A 78 -2.02 8.76 -6.99
N ILE A 79 -1.49 7.65 -7.54
CA ILE A 79 -0.52 6.79 -6.87
C ILE A 79 0.80 7.54 -6.60
N GLY A 80 1.26 8.34 -7.56
CA GLY A 80 2.45 9.16 -7.42
C GLY A 80 2.34 10.16 -6.28
N ILE A 81 1.26 10.95 -6.27
CA ILE A 81 0.96 11.92 -5.19
C ILE A 81 0.83 11.19 -3.85
N GLY A 82 0.05 10.11 -3.80
CA GLY A 82 -0.14 9.33 -2.57
C GLY A 82 1.18 8.77 -2.01
N THR A 83 2.09 8.34 -2.89
CA THR A 83 3.42 7.86 -2.48
C THR A 83 4.30 8.99 -1.91
N ILE A 84 4.23 10.19 -2.50
CA ILE A 84 4.96 11.36 -1.97
C ILE A 84 4.42 11.70 -0.58
N LEU A 85 3.10 11.77 -0.43
CA LEU A 85 2.44 12.04 0.86
C LEU A 85 2.77 10.97 1.90
N TYR A 86 2.85 9.70 1.49
CA TYR A 86 3.28 8.60 2.36
C TYR A 86 4.71 8.80 2.88
N TYR A 87 5.65 9.14 2.00
CA TYR A 87 7.03 9.41 2.41
C TYR A 87 7.18 10.69 3.24
N GLU A 88 6.39 11.73 2.99
CA GLU A 88 6.30 12.89 3.88
C GLU A 88 5.73 12.50 5.25
N GLY A 89 4.71 11.64 5.30
CA GLY A 89 4.19 11.08 6.54
C GLY A 89 5.25 10.33 7.36
N ILE A 90 6.10 9.52 6.71
CA ILE A 90 7.21 8.83 7.37
C ILE A 90 8.21 9.80 8.02
N LYS A 91 8.36 11.03 7.53
CA LYS A 91 9.23 12.04 8.17
C LYS A 91 8.63 12.57 9.46
N LEU A 92 7.31 12.64 9.55
CA LEU A 92 6.58 13.30 10.64
C LEU A 92 6.35 12.38 11.84
N ILE A 93 6.25 11.06 11.62
CA ILE A 93 5.88 10.08 12.65
C ILE A 93 6.80 8.86 12.67
N LYS A 94 6.70 8.03 13.73
CA LYS A 94 7.50 6.78 13.85
C LYS A 94 7.04 5.76 12.81
N ALA A 95 7.94 4.89 12.35
CA ALA A 95 7.63 3.86 11.35
C ALA A 95 6.49 2.93 11.79
N ALA A 96 6.42 2.57 13.07
CA ALA A 96 5.33 1.74 13.59
C ALA A 96 3.98 2.49 13.61
N GLN A 97 3.96 3.80 13.89
CA GLN A 97 2.76 4.63 13.74
C GLN A 97 2.31 4.73 12.28
N VAL A 98 3.24 4.84 11.32
CA VAL A 98 2.91 4.80 9.87
C VAL A 98 2.26 3.48 9.52
N SER A 99 2.86 2.35 9.92
CA SER A 99 2.29 1.02 9.67
C SER A 99 0.91 0.85 10.33
N ALA A 100 0.69 1.40 11.52
CA ALA A 100 -0.62 1.40 12.16
C ALA A 100 -1.66 2.21 11.37
N LEU A 101 -1.27 3.34 10.77
CA LEU A 101 -2.15 4.12 9.90
C LEU A 101 -2.40 3.43 8.56
N GLU A 102 -1.44 2.69 7.99
CA GLU A 102 -1.65 1.90 6.77
C GLU A 102 -2.76 0.86 6.95
N LEU A 103 -2.97 0.34 8.17
CA LEU A 103 -4.08 -0.56 8.47
C LEU A 103 -5.45 0.10 8.25
N SER A 104 -5.55 1.44 8.20
CA SER A 104 -6.79 2.15 7.88
C SER A 104 -7.13 2.19 6.39
N THR A 105 -6.23 1.75 5.50
CA THR A 105 -6.48 1.68 4.05
C THR A 105 -7.82 1.04 3.66
N PRO A 106 -8.21 -0.16 4.15
CA PRO A 106 -9.51 -0.76 3.83
C PRO A 106 -10.72 0.09 4.23
N PHE A 107 -10.61 0.93 5.26
CA PHE A 107 -11.68 1.86 5.63
C PHE A 107 -11.87 2.92 4.54
N PHE A 108 -10.79 3.57 4.11
CA PHE A 108 -10.86 4.55 3.02
C PHE A 108 -11.27 3.90 1.69
N ALA A 109 -10.76 2.70 1.40
CA ALA A 109 -11.13 1.94 0.21
C ALA A 109 -12.64 1.65 0.15
N ALA A 110 -13.25 1.21 1.27
CA ALA A 110 -14.69 0.95 1.32
C ALA A 110 -15.53 2.22 1.11
N ILE A 111 -15.12 3.35 1.71
CA ILE A 111 -15.81 4.63 1.53
C ILE A 111 -15.70 5.10 0.08
N LEU A 112 -14.50 5.07 -0.50
CA LEU A 112 -14.28 5.48 -1.89
C LEU A 112 -14.96 4.54 -2.88
N GLY A 113 -15.02 3.24 -2.59
CA GLY A 113 -15.78 2.26 -3.38
C GLY A 113 -17.28 2.60 -3.39
N TYR A 114 -17.86 2.94 -2.24
CA TYR A 114 -19.24 3.40 -2.18
C TYR A 114 -19.47 4.71 -2.95
N LEU A 115 -18.61 5.71 -2.75
CA LEU A 115 -18.82 7.05 -3.33
C LEU A 115 -18.50 7.14 -4.83
N ILE A 116 -17.45 6.45 -5.30
CA ILE A 116 -16.94 6.56 -6.67
C ILE A 116 -17.47 5.43 -7.55
N LEU A 117 -17.48 4.20 -7.03
CA LEU A 117 -17.88 3.00 -7.78
C LEU A 117 -19.35 2.63 -7.57
N GLY A 118 -20.03 3.23 -6.59
CA GLY A 118 -21.42 2.89 -6.24
C GLY A 118 -21.56 1.53 -5.56
N GLU A 119 -20.49 1.00 -4.96
CA GLU A 119 -20.50 -0.30 -4.28
C GLU A 119 -21.23 -0.23 -2.93
N TYR A 120 -22.12 -1.17 -2.64
CA TYR A 120 -22.79 -1.22 -1.34
C TYR A 120 -21.87 -1.76 -0.25
N ILE A 121 -21.80 -1.05 0.88
CA ILE A 121 -21.09 -1.52 2.08
C ILE A 121 -21.98 -2.52 2.80
N THR A 122 -21.54 -3.77 2.87
CA THR A 122 -22.25 -4.83 3.60
C THR A 122 -22.16 -4.61 5.11
N LEU A 123 -23.14 -5.15 5.86
CA LEU A 123 -23.13 -5.08 7.33
C LEU A 123 -21.84 -5.67 7.93
N VAL A 124 -21.32 -6.74 7.32
CA VAL A 124 -20.07 -7.40 7.76
C VAL A 124 -18.87 -6.47 7.55
N GLN A 125 -18.76 -5.81 6.39
CA GLN A 125 -17.70 -4.81 6.15
C GLN A 125 -17.79 -3.63 7.11
N PHE A 126 -19.00 -3.14 7.38
CA PHE A 126 -19.22 -2.06 8.33
C PHE A 126 -18.76 -2.41 9.75
N ILE A 127 -19.13 -3.61 10.24
CA ILE A 127 -18.67 -4.11 11.54
C ILE A 127 -17.14 -4.25 11.54
N GLY A 128 -16.55 -4.80 10.47
CA GLY A 128 -15.10 -4.92 10.31
C GLY A 128 -14.37 -3.58 10.39
N ILE A 129 -14.90 -2.55 9.74
CA ILE A 129 -14.41 -1.17 9.81
C ILE A 129 -14.42 -0.64 11.26
N LEU A 130 -15.50 -0.86 12.01
CA LEU A 130 -15.59 -0.41 13.40
C LEU A 130 -14.54 -1.08 14.30
N PHE A 131 -14.31 -2.39 14.12
CA PHE A 131 -13.25 -3.11 14.82
C PHE A 131 -11.86 -2.59 14.46
N LEU A 132 -11.64 -2.32 13.18
CA LEU A 132 -10.39 -1.80 12.66
C LEU A 132 -10.05 -0.44 13.27
N ILE A 133 -11.01 0.50 13.29
CA ILE A 133 -10.82 1.83 13.89
C ILE A 133 -10.47 1.70 15.38
N LYS A 134 -11.16 0.84 16.12
CA LYS A 134 -10.84 0.56 17.54
C LYS A 134 -9.44 -0.02 17.71
N GLY A 135 -9.05 -0.97 16.86
CA GLY A 135 -7.71 -1.58 16.89
C GLY A 135 -6.60 -0.56 16.67
N ILE A 136 -6.73 0.30 15.66
CA ILE A 136 -5.78 1.37 15.37
C ILE A 136 -5.69 2.36 16.54
N TYR A 137 -6.82 2.73 17.13
CA TYR A 137 -6.85 3.61 18.30
C TYR A 137 -6.04 3.05 19.47
N PHE A 138 -6.23 1.78 19.82
CA PHE A 138 -5.47 1.14 20.89
C PHE A 138 -3.99 1.00 20.57
N LEU A 139 -3.65 0.65 19.32
CA LEU A 139 -2.27 0.51 18.87
C LEU A 139 -1.52 1.85 18.94
N SER A 140 -2.15 2.93 18.45
CA SER A 140 -1.58 4.28 18.48
C SER A 140 -1.37 4.79 19.91
N LYS A 141 -2.29 4.48 20.85
CA LYS A 141 -2.16 4.88 22.26
C LYS A 141 -0.96 4.23 22.95
N LYS A 142 -0.63 2.98 22.61
CA LYS A 142 0.48 2.23 23.22
C LYS A 142 1.86 2.79 22.85
N GLU A 143 2.00 3.43 21.69
CA GLU A 143 3.29 3.95 21.21
C GLU A 143 3.62 5.37 21.71
N ASN A 144 2.63 6.05 22.32
CA ASN A 144 2.78 7.34 23.00
C ASN A 144 3.11 7.21 24.50
N LEU A 145 3.21 5.98 25.03
CA LEU A 145 3.72 5.64 26.36
C LEU A 145 5.12 5.05 26.23
#